data_AF-A0A9D6KDH8-F1
#
_entry.id   AF-A0A9D6KDH8-F1
#
_cell.length_a   1.000
_cell.length_b   1.000
_cell.length_c   1.000
_cell.angle_alpha   90.00
_cell.angle_beta   90.00
_cell.angle_gamma   90.00
#
_symmetry.space_group_name_H-M   'P 1'
#
loop_
_entity.id
_entity.type
_entity.pdbx_description
1 polymer ?
#
loop_
_entity_poly.entity_id
_entity_poly.type
_entity_poly.pdbx_seq_one_letter_code
_entity_poly.pdbx_strand_id
1 'polypeptide(L)'
;MASLPLPKMMLGFVVRRCTVALGHAPSAKEFAAWANAQVDDGRPARLFGRPISEREAALILRHPERPVSARGAKPHEQISDAPPHASNVIPLRAAARRRMR
;
A
#
# COMPACT_ATOMS: atom_id res chain seq x y z
N MET A 1 19.54 12.46 11.05
CA MET A 1 19.43 11.52 9.91
C MET A 1 18.04 11.67 9.33
N ALA A 2 17.91 12.17 8.10
CA ALA A 2 16.61 12.34 7.46
C ALA A 2 16.02 10.94 7.15
N SER A 3 14.87 10.60 7.73
CA SER A 3 14.14 9.39 7.36
C SER A 3 13.73 9.53 5.90
N LEU A 4 14.15 8.60 5.04
CA LEU A 4 13.66 8.53 3.66
C LEU A 4 12.12 8.50 3.68
N PRO A 5 11.45 9.25 2.78
CA PRO A 5 9.99 9.22 2.69
C PRO A 5 9.54 7.79 2.39
N LEU A 6 8.58 7.31 3.17
CA LEU A 6 8.02 5.98 2.97
C LEU A 6 7.28 5.94 1.62
N PRO A 7 7.44 4.84 0.85
CA PRO A 7 6.71 4.68 -0.40
C PRO A 7 5.20 4.75 -0.14
N LYS A 8 4.48 5.41 -1.05
CA LYS A 8 3.01 5.49 -1.00
C LYS A 8 2.41 4.22 -1.59
N MET A 9 1.35 3.68 -1.01
CA MET A 9 0.52 2.61 -1.56
C MET A 9 -0.95 2.83 -1.21
N MET A 10 -1.87 2.17 -1.88
CA MET A 10 -3.28 2.20 -1.46
C MET A 10 -3.48 1.42 -0.16
N LEU A 11 -4.34 1.93 0.73
CA LEU A 11 -4.75 1.22 1.95
C LEU A 11 -5.30 -0.17 1.66
N GLY A 12 -6.00 -0.35 0.54
CA GLY A 12 -6.50 -1.65 0.11
C GLY A 12 -5.41 -2.73 0.03
N PHE A 13 -4.19 -2.39 -0.41
CA PHE A 13 -3.07 -3.34 -0.42
C PHE A 13 -2.62 -3.72 0.99
N VAL A 14 -2.58 -2.73 1.91
CA VAL A 14 -2.25 -2.97 3.32
C VAL A 14 -3.27 -3.89 3.97
N VAL A 15 -4.56 -3.59 3.79
CA VAL A 15 -5.66 -4.39 4.34
C VAL A 15 -5.60 -5.80 3.76
N ARG A 16 -5.36 -5.95 2.45
CA ARG A 16 -5.21 -7.26 1.82
C ARG A 16 -4.06 -8.08 2.41
N ARG A 17 -2.90 -7.47 2.66
CA ARG A 17 -1.76 -8.14 3.31
C ARG A 17 -2.12 -8.62 4.72
N CYS A 18 -2.82 -7.80 5.49
CA CYS A 18 -3.30 -8.17 6.81
C CYS A 18 -4.29 -9.34 6.74
N THR A 19 -5.27 -9.29 5.82
CA THR A 19 -6.22 -10.38 5.59
C THR A 19 -5.52 -11.70 5.26
N VAL A 20 -4.51 -11.68 4.40
CA VAL A 20 -3.74 -12.89 4.04
C VAL A 20 -2.96 -13.41 5.25
N ALA A 21 -2.34 -12.52 6.05
CA ALA A 21 -1.59 -12.92 7.23
C ALA A 21 -2.47 -13.52 8.34
N LEU A 22 -3.71 -13.04 8.48
CA LEU A 22 -4.66 -13.53 9.49
C LEU A 22 -5.53 -14.70 9.00
N GLY A 23 -5.68 -14.87 7.69
CA GLY A 23 -6.60 -15.86 7.10
C GLY A 23 -8.07 -15.43 7.08
N HIS A 24 -8.41 -14.22 7.54
CA HIS A 24 -9.76 -13.68 7.54
C HIS A 24 -9.74 -12.13 7.45
N ALA A 25 -10.92 -11.53 7.25
CA ALA A 25 -11.04 -10.07 7.27
C ALA A 25 -10.69 -9.53 8.68
N PRO A 26 -9.75 -8.57 8.80
CA PRO A 26 -9.31 -8.08 10.10
C PRO A 26 -10.35 -7.19 10.77
N SER A 27 -10.50 -7.33 12.09
CA SER A 27 -11.06 -6.28 12.94
C SER A 27 -10.08 -5.10 13.07
N ALA A 28 -10.58 -3.95 13.54
CA ALA A 28 -9.73 -2.78 13.77
C ALA A 28 -8.60 -3.05 14.78
N LYS A 29 -8.89 -3.83 15.83
CA LYS A 29 -7.91 -4.22 16.84
C LYS A 29 -6.81 -5.10 16.26
N GLU A 30 -7.18 -6.12 15.49
CA GLU A 30 -6.24 -7.04 14.84
C GLU A 30 -5.38 -6.31 13.81
N PHE A 31 -5.99 -5.43 13.02
CA PHE A 31 -5.26 -4.61 12.06
C PHE A 31 -4.22 -3.72 12.74
N ALA A 32 -4.59 -3.04 13.83
CA ALA A 32 -3.66 -2.22 14.60
C ALA A 32 -2.51 -3.06 15.18
N ALA A 33 -2.81 -4.21 15.78
CA ALA A 33 -1.80 -5.11 16.32
C ALA A 33 -0.83 -5.60 15.22
N TRP A 34 -1.37 -6.06 14.10
CA TRP A 34 -0.58 -6.51 12.95
C TRP A 34 0.30 -5.40 12.38
N ALA A 35 -0.24 -4.20 12.15
CA ALA A 35 0.51 -3.08 11.59
C ALA A 35 1.62 -2.57 12.53
N ASN A 36 1.42 -2.68 13.84
CA ASN A 36 2.39 -2.27 14.85
C ASN A 36 3.49 -3.33 15.08
N ALA A 37 3.22 -4.59 14.79
CA ALA A 37 4.13 -5.72 14.97
C ALA A 37 5.01 -6.04 13.75
N GLN A 38 5.01 -5.19 12.72
CA GLN A 38 5.85 -5.40 11.53
C GLN A 38 7.34 -5.36 11.88
N VAL A 39 8.11 -6.24 11.26
CA VAL A 39 9.57 -6.37 11.42
C VAL A 39 10.20 -6.24 10.04
N ASP A 40 11.27 -5.46 9.95
CA ASP A 40 12.10 -5.29 8.75
C ASP A 40 13.56 -5.53 9.14
N ASP A 41 14.21 -6.49 8.48
CA ASP A 41 15.58 -6.92 8.77
C ASP A 41 15.86 -7.18 10.27
N GLY A 42 14.94 -7.88 10.93
CA GLY A 42 15.02 -8.21 12.35
C GLY A 42 14.75 -7.04 13.32
N ARG A 43 14.43 -5.84 12.81
CA ARG A 43 14.13 -4.66 13.63
C ARG A 43 12.64 -4.31 13.60
N PRO A 44 12.05 -3.82 14.71
CA PRO A 44 10.67 -3.34 14.72
C PRO A 44 10.49 -2.20 13.71
N ALA A 45 9.69 -2.45 12.69
CA ALA A 45 9.45 -1.53 11.59
C ALA A 45 7.95 -1.29 11.47
N ARG A 46 7.39 -0.50 12.41
CA ARG A 46 5.98 -0.10 12.41
C ARG A 46 5.56 0.31 11.00
N LEU A 47 4.48 -0.28 10.50
CA LEU A 47 4.11 -0.20 9.08
C LEU A 47 3.96 1.24 8.59
N PHE A 48 3.31 2.08 9.40
CA PHE A 48 3.05 3.50 9.11
C PHE A 48 4.13 4.43 9.67
N GLY A 49 5.30 3.91 10.04
CA GLY A 49 6.39 4.67 10.68
C GLY A 49 6.12 5.05 12.14
N ARG A 50 4.87 4.96 12.61
CA ARG A 50 4.45 5.18 14.00
C ARG A 50 3.39 4.15 14.40
N PRO A 51 3.13 3.98 15.71
CA PRO A 51 2.09 3.07 16.14
C PRO A 51 0.73 3.70 15.80
N ILE A 52 -0.21 2.86 15.41
CA ILE A 52 -1.60 3.26 15.20
C ILE A 52 -2.49 2.69 16.30
N SER A 53 -3.48 3.48 16.69
CA SER A 53 -4.55 3.08 17.59
C SER A 53 -5.62 2.26 16.87
N GLU A 54 -6.45 1.55 17.63
CA GLU A 54 -7.63 0.85 17.11
C GLU A 54 -8.59 1.81 16.40
N ARG A 55 -8.75 3.04 16.91
CA ARG A 55 -9.62 4.05 16.29
C ARG A 55 -9.09 4.50 14.92
N GLU A 56 -7.78 4.68 14.79
CA GLU A 56 -7.15 4.98 13.51
C GLU A 56 -7.26 3.80 12.53
N ALA A 57 -7.08 2.57 13.03
CA ALA A 57 -7.30 1.35 12.23
C ALA A 57 -8.73 1.25 11.72
N ALA A 58 -9.74 1.58 12.54
CA ALA A 58 -11.13 1.58 12.11
C ALA A 58 -11.40 2.59 10.99
N LEU A 59 -10.77 3.77 11.03
CA LEU A 59 -10.85 4.74 9.94
C LEU A 59 -10.16 4.23 8.68
N ILE A 60 -9.00 3.59 8.81
CA ILE A 60 -8.26 2.98 7.70
C ILE A 60 -9.12 1.92 7.00
N LEU A 61 -9.74 1.01 7.75
CA LEU A 61 -10.56 -0.08 7.21
C LEU A 61 -11.81 0.43 6.46
N ARG A 62 -12.29 1.64 6.77
CA ARG A 62 -13.42 2.28 6.09
C ARG A 62 -13.06 3.00 4.80
N HIS A 63 -11.76 3.20 4.54
CA HIS A 63 -11.28 3.98 3.39
C HIS A 63 -10.17 3.25 2.62
N PRO A 64 -10.44 2.05 2.08
CA PRO A 64 -9.45 1.27 1.34
C PRO A 64 -8.88 2.00 0.10
N GLU A 65 -9.60 2.99 -0.42
CA GLU A 65 -9.23 3.78 -1.59
C GLU A 65 -8.18 4.87 -1.31
N ARG A 66 -7.87 5.18 -0.03
CA ARG A 66 -6.93 6.26 0.29
C ARG A 66 -5.47 5.83 0.14
N PRO A 67 -4.61 6.68 -0.47
CA PRO A 67 -3.18 6.44 -0.49
C PRO A 67 -2.57 6.71 0.89
N VAL A 68 -1.62 5.87 1.28
CA VAL A 68 -0.88 5.97 2.55
C VAL A 68 0.59 5.71 2.34
N SER A 69 1.41 6.30 3.20
CA SER A 69 2.83 5.99 3.32
C SER A 69 3.00 4.74 4.18
N ALA A 70 3.53 3.66 3.62
CA ALA A 70 3.73 2.38 4.32
C ALA A 70 5.09 1.76 3.99
N ARG A 71 5.75 1.16 4.99
CA ARG A 71 7.00 0.40 4.81
C ARG A 71 6.75 -0.88 4.02
N GLY A 72 7.75 -1.29 3.24
CA GLY A 72 7.73 -2.57 2.52
C GLY A 72 6.71 -2.64 1.38
N ALA A 73 6.40 -1.49 0.75
CA ALA A 73 5.62 -1.47 -0.49
C ALA A 73 6.41 -2.17 -1.61
N LYS A 74 5.83 -3.24 -2.18
CA LYS A 74 6.43 -3.88 -3.35
C LYS A 74 6.43 -2.90 -4.53
N PRO A 75 7.34 -3.00 -5.50
CA PRO A 75 7.42 -2.05 -6.61
C PRO A 75 6.08 -1.84 -7.35
N HIS A 76 5.24 -2.87 -7.46
CA HIS A 76 3.91 -2.79 -8.10
C HIS A 76 2.80 -2.25 -7.18
N GLU A 77 3.05 -2.10 -5.88
CA GLU A 77 2.14 -1.48 -4.90
C GLU A 77 2.45 0.02 -4.72
N GLN A 78 3.59 0.48 -5.25
CA GLN A 78 4.07 1.85 -5.07
C GLN A 78 3.35 2.82 -6.00
N ILE A 79 2.76 3.85 -5.39
CA ILE A 79 2.27 5.04 -6.07
C ILE A 79 3.45 6.02 -6.13
N SER A 80 4.02 6.20 -7.33
CA SER A 80 4.98 7.28 -7.56
C SER A 80 4.23 8.58 -7.84
N ASP A 81 4.67 9.67 -7.20
CA ASP A 81 4.27 11.04 -7.61
C ASP A 81 4.99 11.45 -8.93
N ALA A 82 5.95 10.65 -9.40
CA ALA A 82 6.63 10.85 -10.66
C ALA A 82 5.71 10.47 -11.84
N PRO A 83 5.70 11.24 -12.94
CA PRO A 83 4.92 10.89 -14.12
C PRO A 83 5.34 9.50 -14.64
N PRO A 84 4.39 8.67 -15.10
CA PRO A 84 4.70 7.33 -15.58
C PRO A 84 5.77 7.43 -16.67
N HIS A 85 6.88 6.70 -16.50
CA HIS A 85 7.85 6.55 -17.58
C HIS A 85 7.14 5.86 -18.75
N ALA A 86 6.89 6.65 -19.79
CA ALA A 86 6.04 6.35 -20.94
C ALA A 86 6.61 5.26 -21.88
N SER A 87 7.43 4.34 -21.39
CA SER A 87 8.06 3.33 -22.24
C SER A 87 7.12 2.20 -22.63
N ASN A 88 6.06 1.92 -21.85
CA ASN A 88 5.18 0.76 -22.07
C ASN A 88 3.68 1.11 -22.19
N VAL A 89 3.33 2.40 -22.23
CA VAL A 89 1.93 2.82 -22.37
C VAL A 89 1.65 3.12 -23.83
N ILE A 90 0.95 2.21 -24.52
CA ILE A 90 0.41 2.50 -25.85
C ILE A 90 -0.86 3.34 -25.65
N PRO A 91 -0.94 4.58 -26.16
CA PRO A 91 -2.17 5.35 -26.08
C PRO A 91 -3.31 4.60 -26.78
N LEU A 92 -4.49 4.55 -26.17
CA LEU A 92 -5.65 3.79 -26.65
C LEU A 92 -6.02 4.13 -28.11
N ARG A 93 -5.83 5.39 -28.50
CA ARG A 93 -6.00 5.86 -29.89
C ARG A 93 -5.03 5.21 -30.89
N ALA A 94 -3.82 4.86 -30.46
CA ALA A 94 -2.84 4.14 -31.27
C ALA A 94 -3.13 2.63 -31.33
N ALA A 95 -3.72 2.04 -30.28
CA ALA A 95 -4.12 0.63 -30.27
C ALA A 95 -5.29 0.33 -31.23
N ALA A 96 -6.24 1.27 -31.37
CA ALA A 96 -7.42 1.12 -32.24
C ALA A 96 -7.06 0.94 -33.73
N ARG A 97 -5.93 1.47 -34.20
CA ARG A 97 -5.51 1.39 -35.61
C ARG A 97 -4.85 0.07 -36.00
N ARG A 98 -4.52 -0.80 -35.02
CA ARG A 98 -3.88 -2.10 -35.29
C ARG A 98 -4.85 -3.24 -35.56
N ARG A 99 -6.17 -3.05 -35.37
CA ARG A 99 -7.20 -4.09 -35.61
C ARG A 99 -7.81 -4.08 -37.01
N MET A 100 -7.32 -3.25 -37.93
CA MET A 100 -7.79 -3.18 -39.32
C MET A 100 -6.68 -3.49 -40.34
N ARG A 101 -5.99 -4.61 -40.15
CA ARG A 101 -5.15 -5.23 -41.18
C ARG A 101 -5.38 -6.72 -41.19
#